data_AF-A0A914IW19-F1
#
_entry.id   AF-A0A914IW19-F1
#
_cell.length_a   1.000
_cell.length_b   1.000
_cell.length_c   1.000
_cell.angle_alpha   90.00
_cell.angle_beta   90.00
_cell.angle_gamma   90.00
#
_symmetry.space_group_name_H-M   'P 1'
#
loop_
_entity.id
_entity.type
_entity.pdbx_description
1 polymer ?
#
loop_
_entity_poly.entity_id
_entity_poly.type
_entity_poly.pdbx_seq_one_letter_code
_entity_poly.pdbx_strand_id
1 'polypeptide(L)'
;MPLVVSTCSTSKAQLWQAASPLALLPTSLSDAFGRFNMLHIQSSTLAGGIAIGTVANVILYPHHAIIVGALTGIISVVGHVAITPKFFERKLKLADTCGVHNLHGLPGLLAGILSVFFVLWYDPELYGPRIGKIYPYWKGGERGGDRDQYSQALFQLSGIVITILGAIISGLFTGFVVRCRIWNQVPNQISWEDTNYYKDAQFTLFGKHMENHRFAGDVENIRHSLVLQECTTMLQNGQSIF
;
A
#
# COMPACT_ATOMS: atom_id res chain seq x y z
N MET A 1 -5.60 -34.12 25.12
CA MET A 1 -6.27 -33.62 23.89
C MET A 1 -5.83 -32.18 23.67
N PRO A 2 -4.99 -31.85 22.67
CA PRO A 2 -4.48 -30.50 22.60
C PRO A 2 -5.55 -29.59 21.98
N LEU A 3 -6.00 -28.62 22.79
CA LEU A 3 -6.78 -27.42 22.46
C LEU A 3 -6.13 -26.50 21.40
N VAL A 4 -5.07 -26.96 20.71
CA VAL A 4 -4.18 -26.15 19.88
C VAL A 4 -4.85 -25.69 18.59
N VAL A 5 -5.76 -26.50 18.04
CA VAL A 5 -6.25 -26.31 16.66
C VAL A 5 -7.64 -25.65 16.59
N SER A 6 -8.18 -25.20 17.72
CA SER A 6 -9.48 -24.50 17.79
C SER A 6 -9.32 -22.98 17.89
N THR A 7 -8.28 -22.41 17.29
CA THR A 7 -8.19 -20.95 17.14
C THR A 7 -8.82 -20.57 15.80
N CYS A 8 -9.92 -19.81 15.86
CA CYS A 8 -10.53 -19.19 14.70
C CYS A 8 -9.49 -18.35 13.95
N SER A 9 -9.59 -18.28 12.62
CA SER A 9 -8.71 -17.44 11.79
C SER A 9 -8.68 -15.98 12.27
N THR A 10 -9.79 -15.50 12.85
CA THR A 10 -9.89 -14.19 13.50
C THR A 10 -9.03 -14.06 14.75
N SER A 11 -8.96 -15.10 15.59
CA SER A 11 -8.10 -15.11 16.78
C SER A 11 -6.62 -15.07 16.41
N LYS A 12 -6.21 -15.76 15.33
CA LYS A 12 -4.83 -15.70 14.82
C LYS A 12 -4.50 -14.31 14.24
N ALA A 13 -5.48 -13.67 13.61
CA ALA A 13 -5.35 -12.30 13.15
C ALA A 13 -5.16 -11.30 14.32
N GLN A 14 -5.82 -11.51 15.45
CA GLN A 14 -5.62 -10.68 16.65
C GLN A 14 -4.25 -10.94 17.32
N LEU A 15 -3.78 -12.19 17.29
CA LEU A 15 -2.50 -12.56 17.89
C LEU A 15 -1.30 -11.92 17.20
N TRP A 16 -1.27 -11.80 15.86
CA TRP A 16 -0.15 -11.11 15.21
C TRP A 16 -0.11 -9.63 15.59
N GLN A 17 -1.26 -9.03 15.88
CA GLN A 17 -1.36 -7.62 16.24
C GLN A 17 -0.56 -7.30 17.52
N ALA A 18 -0.45 -8.28 18.44
CA ALA A 18 0.41 -8.19 19.61
C ALA A 18 1.91 -8.16 19.28
N ALA A 19 2.33 -8.71 18.14
CA ALA A 19 3.70 -8.68 17.64
C ALA A 19 4.02 -7.50 16.71
N SER A 20 3.03 -6.68 16.34
CA SER A 20 3.23 -5.49 15.51
C SER A 20 4.39 -4.59 15.95
N PRO A 21 4.66 -4.36 17.25
CA PRO A 21 5.79 -3.52 17.66
C PRO A 21 7.15 -4.00 17.14
N LEU A 22 7.34 -5.31 17.00
CA LEU A 22 8.59 -5.87 16.45
C LEU A 22 8.76 -5.50 14.98
N ALA A 23 7.66 -5.44 14.22
CA ALA A 23 7.67 -5.01 12.83
C ALA A 23 7.95 -3.51 12.64
N LEU A 24 7.88 -2.71 13.72
CA LEU A 24 8.19 -1.28 13.70
C LEU A 24 9.67 -0.99 14.00
N LEU A 25 10.44 -1.94 14.53
CA LEU A 25 11.87 -1.73 14.79
C LEU A 25 12.66 -1.34 13.53
N PRO A 26 12.46 -1.98 12.37
CA PRO A 26 13.19 -1.62 11.15
C PRO A 26 12.93 -0.18 10.69
N THR A 27 11.75 0.41 10.95
CA THR A 27 11.51 1.80 10.55
C THR A 27 12.31 2.78 11.38
N SER A 28 12.42 2.57 12.70
CA SER A 28 13.25 3.42 13.55
C SER A 28 14.74 3.24 13.20
N LEU A 29 15.20 2.00 12.98
CA LEU A 29 16.58 1.71 12.57
C LEU A 29 16.95 2.26 11.18
N SER A 30 15.97 2.42 10.28
CA SER A 30 16.21 2.95 8.94
C SER A 30 16.41 4.47 8.90
N ASP A 31 15.99 5.19 9.95
CA ASP A 31 16.13 6.63 10.04
C ASP A 31 17.36 7.00 10.89
N ALA A 32 18.15 7.97 10.43
CA ALA A 32 19.37 8.38 11.12
C ALA A 32 19.11 8.96 12.53
N PHE A 33 17.88 9.38 12.80
CA PHE A 33 17.45 9.95 14.08
C PHE A 33 16.51 9.03 14.87
N GLY A 34 16.31 7.79 14.41
CA GLY A 34 15.42 6.84 15.08
C GLY A 34 13.93 7.15 14.92
N ARG A 35 13.53 8.04 14.01
CA ARG A 35 12.13 8.48 13.87
C ARG A 35 11.29 7.41 13.18
N PHE A 36 10.03 7.33 13.58
CA PHE A 36 9.05 6.48 12.92
C PHE A 36 8.49 7.16 11.66
N ASN A 37 8.43 6.41 10.56
CA ASN A 37 7.71 6.84 9.36
C ASN A 37 6.30 6.23 9.36
N MET A 38 5.28 7.09 9.24
CA MET A 38 3.89 6.67 9.21
C MET A 38 3.60 5.68 8.07
N LEU A 39 4.24 5.84 6.92
CA LEU A 39 4.08 4.94 5.78
C LEU A 39 4.56 3.52 6.12
N HIS A 40 5.68 3.39 6.83
CA HIS A 40 6.19 2.11 7.30
C HIS A 40 5.29 1.49 8.37
N ILE A 41 4.76 2.30 9.30
CA ILE A 41 3.82 1.82 10.33
C ILE A 41 2.56 1.24 9.68
N GLN A 42 1.92 2.00 8.79
CA GLN A 42 0.69 1.56 8.11
C GLN A 42 0.95 0.32 7.25
N SER A 43 2.03 0.33 6.47
CA SER A 43 2.33 -0.78 5.55
C SER A 43 2.72 -2.06 6.30
N SER A 44 3.57 -1.99 7.32
CA SER A 44 3.98 -3.17 8.10
C SER A 44 2.82 -3.83 8.85
N THR A 45 1.92 -3.02 9.42
CA THR A 45 0.71 -3.48 10.12
C THR A 45 -0.22 -4.21 9.14
N LEU A 46 -0.49 -3.63 7.97
CA LEU A 46 -1.36 -4.28 6.98
C LEU A 46 -0.71 -5.53 6.36
N ALA A 47 0.61 -5.52 6.13
CA ALA A 47 1.36 -6.66 5.60
C ALA A 47 1.27 -7.91 6.50
N GLY A 48 1.38 -7.73 7.82
CA GLY A 48 1.19 -8.82 8.79
C GLY A 48 -0.21 -9.45 8.68
N GLY A 49 -1.24 -8.61 8.53
CA GLY A 49 -2.62 -9.05 8.30
C GLY A 49 -2.80 -9.84 6.99
N ILE A 50 -2.19 -9.38 5.89
CA ILE A 50 -2.24 -10.06 4.58
C ILE A 50 -1.61 -11.45 4.68
N ALA A 51 -0.45 -11.57 5.33
CA ALA A 51 0.20 -12.86 5.50
C ALA A 51 -0.67 -13.83 6.30
N ILE A 52 -1.13 -13.41 7.49
CA ILE A 52 -1.95 -14.27 8.34
C ILE A 52 -3.30 -14.60 7.71
N GLY A 53 -3.92 -13.67 6.99
CA GLY A 53 -5.14 -13.94 6.22
C GLY A 53 -4.96 -15.07 5.21
N THR A 54 -3.78 -15.15 4.58
CA THR A 54 -3.46 -16.18 3.58
C THR A 54 -3.21 -17.56 4.21
N VAL A 55 -2.54 -17.63 5.37
CA VAL A 55 -2.12 -18.90 6.01
C VAL A 55 -2.92 -19.29 7.25
N ALA A 56 -3.93 -18.52 7.66
CA ALA A 56 -4.65 -18.71 8.93
C ALA A 56 -5.23 -20.12 9.10
N ASN A 57 -5.71 -20.72 8.01
CA ASN A 57 -6.30 -22.06 8.02
C ASN A 57 -5.24 -23.17 8.07
N VAL A 58 -4.02 -22.88 7.64
CA VAL A 58 -2.92 -23.86 7.52
C VAL A 58 -2.07 -23.89 8.79
N ILE A 59 -1.85 -22.75 9.46
CA ILE A 59 -1.06 -22.69 10.70
C ILE A 59 -1.80 -23.40 11.84
N LEU A 60 -1.15 -24.36 12.49
CA LEU A 60 -1.74 -25.08 13.62
C LEU A 60 -1.56 -24.37 14.96
N TYR A 61 -0.36 -23.83 15.20
CA TYR A 61 -0.03 -23.26 16.50
C TYR A 61 -0.06 -21.72 16.50
N PRO A 62 -0.60 -21.09 17.55
CA PRO A 62 -0.74 -19.62 17.61
C PRO A 62 0.59 -18.86 17.57
N HIS A 63 1.67 -19.40 18.14
CA HIS A 63 2.97 -18.74 18.13
C HIS A 63 3.59 -18.65 16.71
N HIS A 64 3.30 -19.61 15.82
CA HIS A 64 3.74 -19.52 14.43
C HIS A 64 3.05 -18.35 13.71
N ALA A 65 1.78 -18.07 14.01
CA ALA A 65 1.07 -16.92 13.44
C ALA A 65 1.70 -15.59 13.89
N ILE A 66 2.11 -15.48 15.15
CA ILE A 66 2.82 -14.29 15.66
C ILE A 66 4.14 -14.07 14.91
N ILE A 67 4.93 -15.13 14.75
CA ILE A 67 6.23 -15.07 14.06
C ILE A 67 6.06 -14.69 12.59
N VAL A 68 5.15 -15.33 11.88
CA VAL A 68 4.91 -15.06 10.45
C VAL A 68 4.44 -13.63 10.22
N GLY A 69 3.51 -13.13 11.04
CA GLY A 69 3.04 -11.75 10.96
C GLY A 69 4.16 -10.73 11.23
N ALA A 70 4.96 -10.95 12.27
CA ALA A 70 6.09 -10.08 12.61
C ALA A 70 7.15 -10.04 11.50
N LEU A 71 7.59 -11.22 11.03
CA LEU A 71 8.60 -11.34 9.98
C LEU A 71 8.13 -10.69 8.68
N THR A 72 6.88 -10.90 8.30
CA THR A 72 6.34 -10.31 7.07
C THR A 72 6.22 -8.78 7.18
N GLY A 73 5.83 -8.27 8.34
CA GLY A 73 5.82 -6.82 8.61
C GLY A 73 7.23 -6.20 8.50
N ILE A 74 8.25 -6.87 9.05
CA ILE A 74 9.66 -6.45 8.91
C ILE A 74 10.08 -6.41 7.44
N ILE A 75 9.76 -7.46 6.68
CA ILE A 75 10.12 -7.55 5.26
C ILE A 75 9.43 -6.44 4.45
N SER A 76 8.18 -6.10 4.77
CA SER A 76 7.48 -4.97 4.13
C SER A 76 8.23 -3.64 4.34
N VAL A 77 8.66 -3.34 5.58
CA VAL A 77 9.44 -2.12 5.86
C VAL A 77 10.78 -2.12 5.11
N VAL A 78 11.49 -3.25 5.12
CA VAL A 78 12.75 -3.39 4.37
C VAL A 78 12.51 -3.19 2.87
N GLY A 79 11.38 -3.66 2.35
CA GLY A 79 10.95 -3.43 0.97
C GLY A 79 10.80 -1.95 0.64
N HIS A 80 10.15 -1.19 1.51
CA HIS A 80 9.99 0.26 1.33
C HIS A 80 11.32 1.02 1.40
N VAL A 81 12.21 0.64 2.31
CA VAL A 81 13.49 1.34 2.51
C VAL A 81 14.52 0.99 1.43
N ALA A 82 14.54 -0.27 0.97
CA ALA A 82 15.58 -0.76 0.08
C ALA A 82 15.07 -1.12 -1.32
N ILE A 83 14.02 -1.92 -1.43
CA ILE A 83 13.61 -2.54 -2.71
C ILE A 83 13.00 -1.47 -3.64
N THR A 84 12.01 -0.72 -3.19
CA THR A 84 11.38 0.33 -4.02
C THR A 84 12.37 1.38 -4.53
N PRO A 85 13.11 2.10 -3.66
CA PRO A 85 13.95 3.20 -4.11
C PRO A 85 15.25 2.74 -4.81
N LYS A 86 15.82 1.57 -4.48
CA LYS A 86 17.10 1.12 -5.08
C LYS A 86 16.91 0.25 -6.32
N PHE A 87 15.83 -0.53 -6.38
CA PHE A 87 15.60 -1.50 -7.46
C PHE A 87 14.51 -1.02 -8.43
N PHE A 88 13.28 -0.80 -7.94
CA PHE A 88 12.16 -0.46 -8.82
C PHE A 88 12.33 0.91 -9.49
N GLU A 89 12.59 1.95 -8.71
CA GLU A 89 12.68 3.32 -9.24
C GLU A 89 13.94 3.55 -10.07
N ARG A 90 15.12 3.16 -9.54
CA ARG A 90 16.41 3.44 -10.21
C ARG A 90 16.72 2.51 -11.37
N LYS A 91 16.43 1.21 -11.25
CA LYS A 91 16.81 0.23 -12.28
C LYS A 91 15.69 -0.07 -13.27
N LEU A 92 14.48 -0.29 -12.77
CA LEU A 92 13.34 -0.69 -13.60
C LEU A 92 12.48 0.48 -14.07
N LYS A 93 12.69 1.69 -13.53
CA LYS A 93 11.85 2.88 -13.79
C LYS A 93 10.36 2.58 -13.58
N LEU A 94 10.05 1.71 -12.63
CA LEU A 94 8.69 1.36 -12.23
C LEU A 94 8.34 2.20 -11.01
N ALA A 95 7.37 3.10 -11.18
CA ALA A 95 6.84 3.91 -10.09
C ALA A 95 5.78 3.11 -9.32
N ASP A 96 5.99 2.94 -8.02
CA ASP A 96 5.03 2.34 -7.10
C ASP A 96 4.65 3.38 -6.03
N THR A 97 3.65 4.21 -6.36
CA THR A 97 3.25 5.39 -5.57
C THR A 97 2.87 5.06 -4.13
N CYS A 98 2.10 3.98 -3.94
CA CYS A 98 1.64 3.57 -2.61
C CYS A 98 2.52 2.47 -2.01
N GLY A 99 3.53 1.97 -2.74
CA GLY A 99 4.34 0.83 -2.35
C GLY A 99 3.53 -0.47 -2.25
N VAL A 100 2.55 -0.67 -3.13
CA VAL A 100 1.67 -1.85 -3.10
C VAL A 100 2.45 -3.14 -3.29
N HIS A 101 3.61 -3.10 -3.94
CA HIS A 101 4.48 -4.27 -4.06
C HIS A 101 4.99 -4.74 -2.69
N ASN A 102 5.43 -3.81 -1.84
CA ASN A 102 5.97 -4.16 -0.52
C ASN A 102 4.87 -4.47 0.51
N LEU A 103 3.69 -3.89 0.32
CA LEU A 103 2.54 -4.12 1.19
C LEU A 103 1.77 -5.39 0.84
N HIS A 104 1.48 -5.62 -0.44
CA HIS A 104 0.62 -6.72 -0.89
C HIS A 104 1.42 -7.82 -1.60
N GLY A 105 2.30 -7.45 -2.53
CA GLY A 105 3.01 -8.40 -3.38
C GLY A 105 3.97 -9.30 -2.60
N LEU A 106 4.96 -8.71 -1.93
CA LEU A 106 5.98 -9.44 -1.16
C LEU A 106 5.34 -10.21 0.02
N PRO A 107 4.50 -9.59 0.87
CA PRO A 107 3.79 -10.30 1.93
C PRO A 107 2.93 -11.47 1.45
N GLY A 108 2.17 -11.27 0.37
CA GLY A 108 1.32 -12.31 -0.21
C GLY A 108 2.14 -13.48 -0.77
N LEU A 109 3.23 -13.18 -1.49
CA LEU A 109 4.12 -14.20 -2.03
C LEU A 109 4.80 -15.01 -0.92
N LEU A 110 5.34 -14.35 0.10
CA LEU A 110 5.95 -15.00 1.26
C LEU A 110 4.95 -15.88 2.00
N ALA A 111 3.72 -15.39 2.21
CA ALA A 111 2.67 -16.19 2.84
C ALA A 111 2.28 -17.40 2.00
N GLY A 112 2.22 -17.27 0.67
CA GLY A 112 2.01 -18.40 -0.24
C GLY A 112 3.11 -19.46 -0.09
N ILE A 113 4.38 -19.05 -0.08
CA ILE A 113 5.52 -19.97 0.10
C ILE A 113 5.48 -20.63 1.48
N LEU A 114 5.18 -19.87 2.53
CA LEU A 114 5.02 -20.40 3.88
C LEU A 114 3.86 -21.39 3.97
N SER A 115 2.79 -21.19 3.21
CA SER A 115 1.68 -22.14 3.12
C SER A 115 2.11 -23.50 2.56
N VAL A 116 2.95 -23.50 1.51
CA VAL A 116 3.58 -24.73 0.98
C VAL A 116 4.47 -25.38 2.05
N PHE A 117 5.29 -24.58 2.74
CA PHE A 117 6.16 -25.05 3.80
C PHE A 117 5.38 -25.70 4.95
N PHE A 118 4.31 -25.08 5.44
CA PHE A 118 3.51 -25.62 6.54
C PHE A 118 2.77 -26.90 6.17
N VAL A 119 2.33 -27.05 4.92
CA VAL A 119 1.78 -28.34 4.42
C VAL A 119 2.83 -29.43 4.53
N LEU A 120 4.08 -29.14 4.16
CA LEU A 120 5.17 -30.11 4.17
C LEU A 120 5.72 -30.38 5.58
N TRP A 121 5.58 -29.41 6.49
CA TRP A 121 6.12 -29.50 7.85
C TRP A 121 5.16 -30.18 8.84
N TYR A 122 3.87 -29.87 8.77
CA TYR A 122 2.91 -30.35 9.76
C TYR A 122 2.39 -31.73 9.41
N ASP A 123 2.39 -32.63 10.40
CA ASP A 123 1.80 -33.95 10.26
C ASP A 123 0.28 -33.83 10.00
N PRO A 124 -0.25 -34.50 8.96
CA PRO A 124 -1.67 -34.45 8.62
C PRO A 124 -2.60 -34.86 9.77
N GLU A 125 -2.14 -35.77 10.63
CA GLU A 125 -2.89 -36.24 11.81
C GLU A 125 -3.16 -35.12 12.81
N LEU A 126 -2.26 -34.13 12.91
CA LEU A 126 -2.38 -33.03 13.86
C LEU A 126 -3.53 -32.08 13.50
N TYR A 127 -3.90 -31.99 12.22
CA TYR A 127 -5.09 -31.25 11.79
C TYR A 127 -6.40 -31.91 12.23
N GLY A 128 -6.39 -33.24 12.41
CA GLY A 128 -7.55 -34.03 12.74
C GLY A 128 -8.66 -33.92 11.68
N PRO A 129 -9.95 -33.99 12.08
CA PRO A 129 -11.08 -33.95 11.14
C PRO A 129 -11.19 -32.68 10.29
N ARG A 130 -10.47 -31.62 10.67
CA ARG A 130 -10.49 -30.34 9.93
C ARG A 130 -9.68 -30.38 8.64
N ILE A 131 -8.79 -31.36 8.44
CA ILE A 131 -7.98 -31.42 7.23
C ILE A 131 -8.84 -31.51 5.97
N GLY A 132 -9.95 -32.25 6.02
CA GLY A 132 -10.91 -32.35 4.92
C GLY A 132 -11.68 -31.05 4.65
N LYS A 133 -11.77 -30.14 5.62
CA LYS A 133 -12.35 -28.80 5.43
C LYS A 133 -11.34 -27.80 4.88
N ILE A 134 -10.08 -27.87 5.32
CA ILE A 134 -8.99 -27.00 4.84
C ILE A 134 -8.59 -27.40 3.41
N TYR A 135 -8.50 -28.70 3.16
CA TYR A 135 -8.16 -29.30 1.88
C TYR A 135 -9.27 -30.27 1.42
N PRO A 136 -10.29 -29.77 0.70
CA PRO A 136 -11.44 -30.59 0.30
C PRO A 136 -11.12 -31.86 -0.50
N TYR A 137 -10.01 -31.84 -1.24
CA TYR A 137 -9.53 -32.95 -2.07
C TYR A 137 -8.46 -33.82 -1.39
N TRP A 138 -8.24 -33.65 -0.09
CA TRP A 138 -7.36 -34.53 0.68
C TRP A 138 -7.85 -35.98 0.68
N LYS A 139 -6.95 -36.96 0.87
CA LYS A 139 -7.33 -38.37 1.06
C LYS A 139 -8.33 -38.52 2.21
N GLY A 140 -9.57 -38.87 1.90
CA GLY A 140 -10.66 -38.94 2.89
C GLY A 140 -11.30 -37.59 3.25
N GLY A 141 -11.07 -36.55 2.45
CA GLY A 141 -11.72 -35.24 2.55
C GLY A 141 -13.15 -35.23 2.00
N GLU A 142 -13.88 -34.14 2.23
CA GLU A 142 -15.31 -34.02 1.91
C GLU A 142 -15.64 -34.22 0.42
N ARG A 143 -14.69 -33.91 -0.48
CA ARG A 143 -14.87 -34.05 -1.94
C ARG A 143 -14.30 -35.35 -2.51
N GLY A 144 -13.89 -36.30 -1.67
CA GLY A 144 -13.45 -37.63 -2.10
C GLY A 144 -12.19 -37.61 -2.98
N GLY A 145 -11.27 -36.68 -2.74
CA GLY A 145 -9.99 -36.62 -3.45
C GLY A 145 -8.94 -37.60 -2.90
N ASP A 146 -7.86 -37.75 -3.64
CA ASP A 146 -6.74 -38.65 -3.34
C ASP A 146 -5.42 -37.90 -3.05
N ARG A 147 -5.50 -36.59 -2.77
CA ARG A 147 -4.30 -35.77 -2.59
C ARG A 147 -3.58 -36.13 -1.30
N ASP A 148 -2.29 -36.39 -1.44
CA ASP A 148 -1.33 -36.47 -0.35
C ASP A 148 -0.67 -35.11 -0.08
N GLN A 149 0.20 -35.08 0.93
CA GLN A 149 0.90 -33.87 1.37
C GLN A 149 1.73 -33.23 0.26
N TYR A 150 2.44 -34.04 -0.53
CA TYR A 150 3.26 -33.57 -1.64
C TYR A 150 2.41 -33.02 -2.79
N SER A 151 1.34 -33.73 -3.17
CA SER A 151 0.41 -33.21 -4.18
C SER A 151 -0.22 -31.90 -3.73
N GLN A 152 -0.66 -31.79 -2.47
CA GLN A 152 -1.26 -30.57 -1.96
C GLN A 152 -0.27 -29.39 -1.97
N ALA A 153 1.00 -29.62 -1.63
CA ALA A 153 2.07 -28.64 -1.72
C ALA A 153 2.31 -28.17 -3.17
N LEU A 154 2.33 -29.10 -4.14
CA LEU A 154 2.45 -28.76 -5.56
C LEU A 154 1.26 -27.96 -6.07
N PHE A 155 0.03 -28.29 -5.64
CA PHE A 155 -1.15 -27.49 -5.99
C PHE A 155 -1.06 -26.06 -5.45
N GLN A 156 -0.57 -25.88 -4.23
CA GLN A 156 -0.36 -24.53 -3.68
C GLN A 156 0.72 -23.76 -4.46
N LEU A 157 1.83 -24.40 -4.80
CA LEU A 157 2.87 -23.79 -5.63
C LEU A 157 2.33 -23.42 -7.03
N SER A 158 1.55 -24.31 -7.65
CA SER A 158 0.92 -24.04 -8.93
C SER A 158 -0.05 -22.85 -8.85
N GLY A 159 -0.77 -22.71 -7.74
CA GLY A 159 -1.65 -21.57 -7.47
C GLY A 159 -0.89 -20.23 -7.42
N ILE A 160 0.30 -20.21 -6.79
CA ILE A 160 1.18 -19.03 -6.79
C ILE A 160 1.58 -18.66 -8.22
N VAL A 161 2.05 -19.64 -9.00
CA VAL A 161 2.49 -19.41 -10.39
C VAL A 161 1.34 -18.89 -11.25
N ILE A 162 0.17 -19.53 -11.18
CA ILE A 162 -1.02 -19.11 -11.94
C ILE A 162 -1.44 -17.70 -11.55
N THR A 163 -1.40 -17.36 -10.26
CA THR A 163 -1.78 -16.02 -9.76
C THR A 163 -0.81 -14.95 -10.27
N ILE A 164 0.50 -15.20 -10.22
CA ILE A 164 1.51 -14.25 -10.71
C ILE A 164 1.37 -14.05 -12.22
N LEU A 165 1.27 -15.14 -12.98
CA LEU A 165 1.12 -15.06 -14.44
C LEU A 165 -0.18 -14.34 -14.81
N GLY A 166 -1.29 -14.68 -14.15
CA GLY A 166 -2.58 -14.02 -14.31
C GLY A 166 -2.48 -12.52 -14.07
N ALA A 167 -1.89 -12.12 -12.93
CA ALA A 167 -1.74 -10.71 -12.57
C ALA A 167 -0.86 -9.92 -13.57
N ILE A 168 0.23 -10.50 -14.06
CA ILE A 168 1.10 -9.86 -15.07
C ILE A 168 0.33 -9.68 -16.38
N ILE A 169 -0.31 -10.74 -16.88
CA ILE A 169 -1.03 -10.71 -18.16
C ILE A 169 -2.20 -9.72 -18.08
N SER A 170 -3.04 -9.82 -17.05
CA SER A 170 -4.18 -8.92 -16.89
C SER A 170 -3.73 -7.48 -16.64
N GLY A 171 -2.65 -7.27 -15.88
CA GLY A 171 -2.09 -5.95 -15.61
C GLY A 171 -1.52 -5.27 -16.86
N LEU A 172 -0.77 -5.99 -17.70
CA LEU A 172 -0.28 -5.49 -18.98
C LEU A 172 -1.43 -5.17 -19.94
N PHE A 173 -2.42 -6.04 -20.01
CA PHE A 173 -3.61 -5.80 -20.83
C PHE A 173 -4.37 -4.56 -20.36
N THR A 174 -4.61 -4.42 -19.06
CA THR A 174 -5.29 -3.26 -18.47
C THR A 174 -4.49 -1.98 -18.71
N GLY A 175 -3.18 -2.03 -18.50
CA GLY A 175 -2.29 -0.90 -18.78
C GLY A 175 -2.31 -0.48 -20.25
N PHE A 176 -2.40 -1.44 -21.19
CA PHE A 176 -2.58 -1.15 -22.60
C PHE A 176 -3.92 -0.45 -22.89
N VAL A 177 -5.03 -0.94 -22.32
CA VAL A 177 -6.37 -0.36 -22.50
C VAL A 177 -6.45 1.06 -21.92
N VAL A 178 -5.89 1.30 -20.74
CA VAL A 178 -5.89 2.63 -20.10
C VAL A 178 -5.03 3.63 -20.87
N ARG A 179 -4.01 3.15 -21.61
CA ARG A 179 -3.17 4.01 -22.47
C ARG A 179 -3.89 4.47 -23.75
N CYS A 180 -5.05 3.92 -24.10
CA CYS A 180 -5.85 4.41 -25.23
C CYS A 180 -6.35 5.85 -24.97
N ARG A 181 -6.19 6.74 -25.96
CA ARG A 181 -6.54 8.18 -25.86
C ARG A 181 -8.05 8.48 -25.84
N ILE A 182 -8.87 7.47 -25.61
CA ILE A 182 -10.33 7.58 -25.52
C ILE A 182 -10.72 8.11 -24.12
N TRP A 183 -9.84 7.97 -23.13
CA TRP A 183 -10.07 8.37 -21.75
C TRP A 183 -9.55 9.79 -21.45
N ASN A 184 -10.09 10.40 -20.41
CA ASN A 184 -9.56 11.65 -19.84
C ASN A 184 -8.24 11.39 -19.10
N GLN A 185 -7.14 11.31 -19.86
CA GLN A 185 -5.84 10.91 -19.31
C GLN A 185 -5.17 12.03 -18.51
N VAL A 186 -4.45 11.62 -17.46
CA VAL A 186 -3.58 12.51 -16.68
C VAL A 186 -2.46 13.07 -17.58
N PRO A 187 -2.10 14.35 -17.44
CA PRO A 187 -0.92 14.90 -18.11
C PRO A 187 0.34 14.05 -17.85
N ASN A 188 1.21 13.92 -18.86
CA ASN A 188 2.43 13.11 -18.76
C ASN A 188 3.42 13.61 -17.70
N GLN A 189 3.33 14.89 -17.32
CA GLN A 189 4.01 15.38 -16.13
C GLN A 189 3.18 15.00 -14.91
N ILE A 190 3.71 14.07 -14.12
CA ILE A 190 3.10 13.64 -12.86
C ILE A 190 3.08 14.85 -11.93
N SER A 191 1.95 15.54 -11.93
CA SER A 191 1.57 16.46 -10.87
C SER A 191 0.73 15.65 -9.89
N TRP A 192 1.19 15.55 -8.63
CA TRP A 192 0.41 14.97 -7.54
C TRP A 192 -0.64 15.96 -7.01
N GLU A 193 -0.97 16.98 -7.80
CA GLU A 193 -1.88 18.05 -7.42
C GLU A 193 -3.29 17.75 -7.92
N ASP A 194 -4.26 17.98 -7.05
CA ASP A 194 -5.68 17.83 -7.35
C ASP A 194 -6.22 18.95 -8.27
N THR A 195 -5.40 19.98 -8.54
CA THR A 195 -5.72 21.18 -9.32
C THR A 195 -6.19 20.90 -10.75
N ASN A 196 -5.75 19.78 -11.33
CA ASN A 196 -6.15 19.38 -12.68
C ASN A 196 -7.56 18.76 -12.78
N TYR A 197 -8.15 18.37 -11.64
CA TYR A 197 -9.42 17.61 -11.62
C TYR A 197 -10.51 18.29 -10.80
N TYR A 198 -10.15 19.03 -9.77
CA TYR A 198 -11.09 19.66 -8.88
C TYR A 198 -10.99 21.17 -8.98
N LYS A 199 -12.15 21.80 -9.22
CA LYS A 199 -12.30 23.24 -9.08
C LYS A 199 -12.02 23.62 -7.61
N ASP A 200 -11.22 24.67 -7.41
CA ASP A 200 -10.86 25.20 -6.08
C ASP A 200 -9.94 24.31 -5.22
N ALA A 201 -9.20 23.39 -5.83
CA ALA A 201 -8.21 22.55 -5.12
C ALA A 201 -6.98 23.31 -4.59
N GLN A 202 -6.78 24.57 -4.96
CA GLN A 202 -5.79 25.44 -4.34
C GLN A 202 -6.28 25.95 -2.97
N PHE A 203 -6.58 25.03 -2.04
CA PHE A 203 -6.87 25.40 -0.66
C PHE A 203 -5.58 25.46 0.15
N THR A 204 -4.78 26.49 -0.08
CA THR A 204 -3.71 26.86 0.85
C THR A 204 -4.30 27.84 1.86
N LEU A 205 -4.21 27.53 3.15
CA LEU A 205 -4.67 28.40 4.24
C LEU A 205 -4.03 29.81 4.14
N PHE A 206 -2.81 29.87 3.60
CA PHE A 206 -2.09 31.10 3.24
C PHE A 206 -2.30 31.57 1.80
N GLY A 207 -2.81 30.72 0.90
CA GLY A 207 -3.07 31.04 -0.50
C GLY A 207 -4.19 32.06 -0.61
N LYS A 208 -5.27 31.86 0.14
CA LYS A 208 -6.37 32.83 0.24
C LYS A 208 -5.94 34.15 0.88
N HIS A 209 -4.99 34.12 1.82
CA HIS A 209 -4.45 35.34 2.44
C HIS A 209 -3.52 36.09 1.49
N MET A 210 -2.64 35.38 0.77
CA MET A 210 -1.75 35.96 -0.24
C MET A 210 -2.51 36.48 -1.45
N GLU A 211 -3.56 35.80 -1.89
CA GLU A 211 -4.44 36.25 -2.97
C GLU A 211 -5.20 37.51 -2.56
N ASN A 212 -5.77 37.55 -1.35
CA ASN A 212 -6.42 38.75 -0.81
C ASN A 212 -5.45 39.94 -0.67
N HIS A 213 -4.20 39.72 -0.24
CA HIS A 213 -3.20 40.79 -0.15
C HIS A 213 -2.70 41.25 -1.52
N ARG A 214 -2.58 40.33 -2.49
CA ARG A 214 -2.20 40.67 -3.87
C ARG A 214 -3.31 41.49 -4.55
N PHE A 215 -4.57 41.07 -4.42
CA PHE A 215 -5.72 41.83 -4.89
C PHE A 215 -5.84 43.19 -4.20
N ALA A 216 -5.60 43.29 -2.89
CA ALA A 216 -5.62 44.56 -2.18
C ALA A 216 -4.51 45.51 -2.67
N GLY A 217 -3.29 45.00 -2.87
CA GLY A 217 -2.18 45.78 -3.42
C GLY A 217 -2.40 46.22 -4.86
N ASP A 218 -3.03 45.39 -5.69
CA ASP A 218 -3.37 45.75 -7.07
C ASP A 218 -4.46 46.83 -7.13
N VAL A 219 -5.48 46.77 -6.27
CA VAL A 219 -6.53 47.81 -6.16
C VAL A 219 -5.93 49.14 -5.66
N GLU A 220 -4.99 49.08 -4.72
CA GLU A 220 -4.34 50.28 -4.17
C GLU A 220 -3.40 50.94 -5.19
N ASN A 221 -2.67 50.15 -6.00
CA ASN A 221 -1.88 50.65 -7.13
C ASN A 221 -2.75 51.26 -8.25
N ILE A 222 -3.89 50.66 -8.57
CA ILE A 222 -4.85 51.23 -9.53
C ILE A 222 -5.42 52.55 -9.00
N ARG A 223 -5.73 52.63 -7.70
CA ARG A 223 -6.21 53.88 -7.09
C ARG A 223 -5.15 54.97 -7.11
N HIS A 224 -3.89 54.65 -6.77
CA HIS A 224 -2.79 55.61 -6.83
C HIS A 224 -2.52 56.12 -8.25
N SER A 225 -2.56 55.24 -9.25
CA SER A 225 -2.37 55.63 -10.65
C SER A 225 -3.53 56.48 -11.18
N LEU A 226 -4.78 56.18 -10.82
CA LEU A 226 -5.94 57.02 -11.17
C LEU A 226 -5.88 58.40 -10.51
N VAL A 227 -5.50 58.48 -9.22
CA VAL A 227 -5.31 59.77 -8.52
C VAL A 227 -4.17 60.57 -9.13
N LEU A 228 -3.06 59.94 -9.49
CA LEU A 228 -1.96 60.60 -10.21
C LEU A 228 -2.43 61.10 -11.57
N GLN A 229 -3.22 60.32 -12.30
CA GLN A 229 -3.77 60.72 -13.60
C GLN A 229 -4.73 61.91 -13.46
N GLU A 230 -5.62 61.92 -12.48
CA GLU A 230 -6.48 63.07 -12.15
C GLU A 230 -5.65 64.31 -11.77
N CYS A 231 -4.65 64.18 -10.90
CA CYS A 231 -3.75 65.28 -10.54
C CYS A 231 -2.98 65.83 -11.75
N THR A 232 -2.51 64.96 -12.65
CA THR A 232 -1.80 65.40 -13.86
C THR A 232 -2.73 66.14 -14.82
N THR A 233 -4.00 65.70 -14.91
CA THR A 233 -5.02 66.35 -15.73
C THR A 233 -5.47 67.70 -15.15
N MET A 234 -5.55 67.81 -13.83
CA MET A 234 -5.82 69.07 -13.10
C MET A 234 -4.70 70.09 -13.33
N LEU A 235 -3.43 69.65 -13.28
CA LEU A 235 -2.27 70.51 -13.55
C LEU A 235 -2.22 70.99 -15.02
N GLN A 236 -2.57 70.13 -15.98
CA GLN A 236 -2.62 70.50 -17.40
C GLN A 236 -3.74 71.49 -17.72
N ASN A 237 -4.84 71.46 -16.97
CA ASN A 237 -5.97 72.38 -17.11
C ASN A 237 -5.80 73.68 -16.28
N GLY A 238 -4.65 73.88 -15.64
CA GLY A 238 -4.33 75.11 -14.90
C GLY A 238 -5.14 75.31 -13.61
N GLN A 239 -5.71 74.25 -13.03
CA GLN A 239 -6.40 74.34 -11.74
C GLN A 239 -5.44 74.05 -10.59
N SER A 240 -5.40 74.97 -9.60
CA SER A 240 -4.60 74.84 -8.37
C SER A 240 -5.06 73.66 -7.54
N ILE A 241 -4.14 72.75 -7.20
CA ILE A 241 -4.37 71.66 -6.24
C ILE A 241 -4.03 72.17 -4.83
N PHE A 242 -4.68 73.26 -4.43
CA PHE A 242 -4.74 73.82 -3.07
C PHE A 242 -5.97 74.72 -2.99
#